data_AF-A0A941F561-F1
#
_entry.id   AF-A0A941F561-F1
#
_cell.length_a   1.000
_cell.length_b   1.000
_cell.length_c   1.000
_cell.angle_alpha   90.00
_cell.angle_beta   90.00
_cell.angle_gamma   90.00
#
_symmetry.space_group_name_H-M   'P 1'
#
loop_
_entity.id
_entity.type
_entity.pdbx_description
1 polymer ?
#
loop_
_entity_poly.entity_id
_entity_poly.type
_entity_poly.pdbx_seq_one_letter_code
_entity_poly.pdbx_strand_id
1 'polypeptide(L)'
;MQKEDLNNLVTVADLNSFSEKIINEIHRLSEKDKPEFYTPNQFSKLTGMPYTTVIHYCKKNMLKARQEFKGGSWQIYASEINRLKEEANTNHLTFR
;
A
#
# COMPACT_ATOMS: atom_id res chain seq x y z
N MET A 1 41.98 27.34 -4.80
CA MET A 1 41.05 26.39 -4.15
C MET A 1 41.87 25.50 -3.25
N GLN A 2 41.68 25.58 -1.94
CA GLN A 2 42.43 24.77 -0.97
C GLN A 2 41.76 23.40 -0.78
N LYS A 3 42.49 22.43 -0.22
CA LYS A 3 42.01 21.05 0.01
C LYS A 3 40.73 21.02 0.85
N GLU A 4 40.58 21.99 1.74
CA GLU A 4 39.44 22.18 2.63
C GLU A 4 38.18 22.66 1.87
N ASP A 5 38.34 23.46 0.82
CA ASP A 5 37.23 23.89 -0.06
C ASP A 5 36.64 22.71 -0.84
N LEU A 6 37.47 21.73 -1.20
CA LEU A 6 37.07 20.53 -1.94
C LEU A 6 36.23 19.58 -1.07
N ASN A 7 36.53 19.48 0.23
CA ASN A 7 35.78 18.66 1.18
C ASN A 7 34.39 19.23 1.52
N ASN A 8 34.15 20.50 1.21
CA ASN A 8 32.86 21.17 1.36
C ASN A 8 32.05 21.19 0.07
N LEU A 9 32.59 20.65 -1.03
CA LEU A 9 31.93 20.65 -2.33
C LEU A 9 30.98 19.46 -2.42
N VAL A 10 29.68 19.73 -2.32
CA VAL A 10 28.64 18.75 -2.62
C VAL A 10 28.65 18.47 -4.12
N THR A 11 28.90 17.23 -4.52
CA THR A 11 28.88 16.81 -5.92
C THR A 11 27.50 16.31 -6.34
N VAL A 12 27.28 16.23 -7.66
CA VAL A 12 26.07 15.60 -8.21
C VAL A 12 25.95 14.13 -7.76
N ALA A 13 27.08 13.44 -7.61
CA ALA A 13 27.10 12.06 -7.12
C ALA A 13 26.62 11.96 -5.67
N ASP A 14 26.99 12.93 -4.81
CA ASP A 14 26.53 12.98 -3.42
C ASP A 14 25.02 13.21 -3.34
N LEU A 15 24.48 14.10 -4.19
CA LEU A 15 23.04 14.36 -4.27
C LEU A 15 22.27 13.12 -4.76
N ASN A 16 22.79 12.40 -5.75
CA ASN A 16 22.16 11.16 -6.22
C ASN A 16 22.17 10.08 -5.14
N SER A 17 23.30 9.88 -4.47
CA SER A 17 23.44 8.93 -3.36
C SER A 17 22.49 9.27 -2.20
N PHE A 18 22.32 10.55 -1.89
CA PHE A 18 21.37 11.00 -0.87
C PHE A 18 19.91 10.78 -1.29
N SER A 19 19.58 11.08 -2.55
CA SER A 19 18.25 10.83 -3.12
C SER A 19 17.86 9.35 -3.04
N GLU A 20 18.77 8.45 -3.44
CA GLU A 20 18.55 7.01 -3.32
C GLU A 20 18.34 6.55 -1.88
N LYS A 21 19.11 7.09 -0.93
CA LYS A 21 18.93 6.80 0.51
C LYS A 21 17.56 7.25 1.01
N ILE A 22 17.07 8.42 0.60
CA ILE A 22 15.73 8.90 0.96
C ILE A 22 14.66 7.97 0.38
N ILE A 23 14.74 7.63 -0.90
CA ILE A 23 13.77 6.76 -1.57
C ILE A 23 13.71 5.39 -0.87
N ASN A 24 14.87 4.82 -0.56
CA ASN A 24 14.96 3.53 0.14
C ASN A 24 14.38 3.60 1.55
N GLU A 25 14.62 4.67 2.30
CA GLU A 25 14.06 4.84 3.65
C GLU A 25 12.53 5.04 3.61
N ILE A 26 12.02 5.80 2.63
CA ILE A 26 10.57 5.94 2.39
C ILE A 26 9.94 4.59 2.07
N HIS A 27 10.55 3.79 1.20
CA HIS A 27 10.08 2.44 0.90
C HIS A 27 10.07 1.57 2.15
N ARG A 28 11.15 1.59 2.94
CA ARG A 28 11.25 0.82 4.18
C ARG A 28 10.18 1.19 5.20
N LEU A 29 9.92 2.49 5.38
CA LEU A 29 8.87 2.99 6.26
C LEU A 29 7.47 2.62 5.73
N SER A 30 7.28 2.61 4.41
CA SER A 30 6.00 2.22 3.80
C SER A 30 5.66 0.74 3.97
N GLU A 31 6.67 -0.13 4.04
CA GLU A 31 6.45 -1.59 4.17
C GLU A 31 6.30 -2.06 5.61
N LYS A 32 6.93 -1.38 6.57
CA LYS A 32 6.97 -1.80 7.98
C LYS A 32 5.60 -1.77 8.67
N ASP A 33 4.67 -0.95 8.18
CA ASP A 33 3.39 -0.69 8.84
C ASP A 33 2.15 -1.20 8.07
N LYS A 34 2.32 -2.06 7.06
CA LYS A 34 1.16 -2.63 6.36
C LYS A 34 0.52 -3.72 7.23
N PRO A 35 -0.72 -3.53 7.72
CA PRO A 35 -1.38 -4.56 8.51
C PRO A 35 -1.69 -5.76 7.60
N GLU A 36 -1.60 -6.97 8.15
CA GLU A 36 -2.00 -8.19 7.43
C GLU A 36 -3.50 -8.20 7.12
N PHE A 37 -4.28 -7.56 8.00
CA PHE A 37 -5.74 -7.50 7.93
C PHE A 37 -6.27 -6.08 8.05
N TYR A 38 -7.33 -5.80 7.29
CA TYR A 38 -8.14 -4.59 7.42
C TYR A 38 -9.52 -4.94 7.95
N THR A 39 -10.06 -4.09 8.83
CA THR A 39 -11.49 -4.10 9.16
C THR A 39 -12.31 -3.60 7.97
N PRO A 40 -13.61 -3.91 7.87
CA PRO A 40 -14.46 -3.42 6.79
C PRO A 40 -14.51 -1.88 6.69
N ASN A 41 -14.44 -1.18 7.83
CA ASN A 41 -14.37 0.27 7.85
C ASN A 41 -13.05 0.80 7.24
N GLN A 42 -11.91 0.21 7.59
CA GLN A 42 -10.62 0.57 7.00
C GLN A 42 -10.60 0.26 5.50
N PHE A 43 -11.08 -0.92 5.12
CA PHE A 43 -11.11 -1.35 3.72
C PHE A 43 -12.02 -0.46 2.87
N SER A 44 -13.18 -0.08 3.41
CA SER A 44 -14.10 0.89 2.80
C SER A 44 -13.42 2.24 2.54
N LYS A 45 -12.71 2.78 3.55
CA LYS A 45 -11.96 4.03 3.39
C LYS A 45 -10.83 3.94 2.37
N LEU A 46 -10.10 2.82 2.35
CA LEU A 46 -8.96 2.61 1.43
C LEU A 46 -9.38 2.44 -0.03
N THR A 47 -10.50 1.75 -0.27
CA THR A 47 -10.98 1.43 -1.62
C THR A 47 -12.02 2.40 -2.15
N GLY A 48 -12.61 3.23 -1.28
CA GLY A 48 -13.78 4.05 -1.60
C GLY A 48 -15.08 3.23 -1.72
N MET A 49 -15.04 1.92 -1.49
CA MET A 49 -16.21 1.06 -1.55
C MET A 49 -17.15 1.34 -0.37
N PRO A 50 -18.48 1.45 -0.57
CA PRO A 50 -19.41 1.61 0.55
C PRO A 50 -19.27 0.47 1.57
N TYR A 51 -19.33 0.80 2.85
CA TYR A 51 -19.20 -0.19 3.94
C TYR A 51 -20.15 -1.39 3.78
N THR A 52 -21.40 -1.13 3.41
CA THR A 52 -22.42 -2.17 3.17
C THR A 52 -22.02 -3.12 2.05
N THR A 53 -21.41 -2.60 0.98
CA THR A 53 -20.86 -3.39 -0.12
C THR A 53 -19.68 -4.24 0.35
N VAL A 54 -18.76 -3.68 1.15
CA VAL A 54 -17.64 -4.45 1.73
C VAL A 54 -18.16 -5.63 2.55
N ILE A 55 -19.16 -5.41 3.41
CA ILE A 55 -19.78 -6.47 4.22
C ILE A 55 -20.48 -7.50 3.33
N HIS A 56 -21.20 -7.07 2.29
CA HIS A 56 -21.83 -7.97 1.34
C HIS A 56 -20.79 -8.88 0.66
N TYR A 57 -19.67 -8.30 0.23
CA TYR A 57 -18.61 -9.03 -0.46
C TYR A 57 -17.93 -10.03 0.45
N CYS A 58 -17.70 -9.69 1.72
CA CYS A 58 -17.20 -10.64 2.72
C CYS A 58 -18.16 -11.83 2.89
N LYS A 59 -19.46 -11.56 3.05
CA LYS A 59 -20.49 -12.62 3.20
C LYS A 59 -20.65 -13.50 1.97
N LYS A 60 -20.33 -12.98 0.78
CA LYS A 60 -20.42 -13.68 -0.50
C LYS A 60 -19.11 -14.32 -0.95
N ASN A 61 -18.06 -14.29 -0.11
CA ASN A 61 -16.71 -14.79 -0.43
C ASN A 61 -16.09 -14.12 -1.68
N MET A 62 -16.50 -12.89 -1.99
CA MET A 62 -15.93 -12.09 -3.08
C MET A 62 -14.66 -11.35 -2.67
N LEU A 63 -14.45 -11.22 -1.36
CA LEU A 63 -13.19 -10.78 -0.76
C LEU A 63 -12.60 -11.94 0.03
N LYS A 64 -11.28 -12.10 -0.03
CA LYS A 64 -10.56 -12.95 0.91
C LYS A 64 -10.65 -12.33 2.30
N ALA A 65 -11.55 -12.87 3.12
CA ALA A 65 -11.80 -12.38 4.47
C ALA A 65 -12.14 -13.54 5.41
N ARG A 66 -11.85 -13.36 6.70
CA ARG A 66 -12.20 -14.32 7.76
C ARG A 66 -12.91 -13.62 8.91
N GLN A 67 -13.54 -14.41 9.76
CA GLN A 67 -13.95 -14.00 11.10
C GLN A 67 -13.23 -14.93 12.09
N GLU A 68 -12.70 -14.38 13.18
CA GLU A 68 -12.05 -15.18 14.22
C GLU A 68 -13.04 -16.14 14.90
N PHE A 69 -14.29 -15.73 15.03
CA PHE A 69 -15.41 -16.53 15.50
C PHE A 69 -16.68 -16.20 14.71
N LYS A 70 -17.65 -17.11 14.70
CA LYS A 70 -18.91 -16.93 13.97
C LYS A 70 -19.65 -15.68 14.47
N GLY A 71 -19.90 -14.73 13.58
CA GLY A 71 -20.57 -13.46 13.92
C GLY A 71 -19.64 -12.36 14.44
N GLY A 72 -18.33 -12.61 14.54
CA GLY A 72 -17.33 -11.59 14.89
C GLY A 72 -17.08 -10.57 13.77
N SER A 73 -16.18 -9.62 14.02
CA SER A 73 -15.78 -8.65 13.01
C SER A 73 -15.03 -9.34 11.86
N TRP A 74 -15.31 -8.90 10.62
CA TRP A 74 -14.56 -9.35 9.46
C TRP A 74 -13.13 -8.83 9.49
N GLN A 75 -12.20 -9.67 9.07
CA GLN A 75 -10.78 -9.39 8.85
C GLN A 75 -10.49 -9.66 7.37
N ILE A 76 -10.28 -8.61 6.59
CA ILE A 76 -10.05 -8.68 5.15
C ILE A 76 -8.54 -8.69 4.91
N TYR A 77 -8.03 -9.67 4.17
CA TYR A 77 -6.60 -9.77 3.91
C TYR A 77 -6.10 -8.57 3.08
N ALA A 78 -4.95 -8.01 3.45
CA ALA A 78 -4.36 -6.88 2.75
C ALA A 78 -4.06 -7.16 1.27
N SER A 79 -3.84 -8.43 0.91
CA SER A 79 -3.67 -8.87 -0.48
C SER A 79 -4.84 -8.48 -1.39
N GLU A 80 -6.06 -8.32 -0.84
CA GLU A 80 -7.23 -7.92 -1.64
C GLU A 80 -7.09 -6.51 -2.21
N ILE A 81 -6.36 -5.61 -1.54
CA ILE A 81 -6.11 -4.27 -2.07
C ILE A 81 -5.30 -4.34 -3.37
N ASN A 82 -4.25 -5.17 -3.39
CA ASN A 82 -3.41 -5.33 -4.58
C ASN A 82 -4.18 -6.03 -5.70
N ARG A 83 -4.91 -7.10 -5.38
CA ARG A 83 -5.76 -7.82 -6.34
C ARG A 83 -6.75 -6.89 -7.04
N LEU A 84 -7.45 -6.04 -6.28
CA LEU A 84 -8.43 -5.11 -6.86
C LEU A 84 -7.78 -4.03 -7.73
N LYS A 85 -6.57 -3.56 -7.39
CA LYS A 85 -5.82 -2.61 -8.23
C LYS A 85 -5.41 -3.23 -9.56
N GLU A 86 -4.91 -4.46 -9.53
CA GLU A 86 -4.54 -5.21 -10.73
C GLU A 86 -5.75 -5.47 -11.63
N GLU A 87 -6.88 -5.85 -11.04
CA GLU A 87 -8.15 -6.06 -11.75
C GLU A 87 -8.64 -4.75 -12.41
N ALA A 88 -8.62 -3.63 -11.68
CA ALA A 88 -8.99 -2.32 -12.22
C ALA A 88 -8.09 -1.89 -13.39
N ASN A 89 -6.78 -2.10 -13.28
CA ASN A 89 -5.83 -1.79 -14.35
C ASN A 89 -6.10 -2.66 -15.60
N THR A 90 -6.35 -3.95 -15.40
CA THR A 90 -6.65 -4.89 -16.48
C THR A 90 -7.93 -4.49 -17.22
N ASN A 91 -8.98 -4.14 -16.48
CA ASN A 91 -10.23 -3.66 -17.07
C ASN A 91 -10.02 -2.35 -17.84
N HIS A 92 -9.27 -1.40 -17.29
CA HIS A 92 -8.97 -0.14 -17.98
C HIS A 92 -8.25 -0.32 -19.32
N LEU A 93 -7.35 -1.32 -19.41
CA LEU A 93 -6.66 -1.66 -20.65
C LEU A 93 -7.55 -2.42 -21.65
N THR A 94 -8.51 -3.20 -21.15
CA THR A 94 -9.38 -4.06 -21.98
C THR A 94 -10.55 -3.28 -22.61
N PHE A 95 -11.02 -2.23 -21.93
CA PHE A 95 -12.19 -1.44 -22.35
C PHE A 95 -11.83 -0.04 -22.88
N ARG A 96 -10.57 0.16 -23.30
CA ARG A 96 -10.11 1.32 -24.07
C ARG A 96 -9.99 0.97 -25.55
#